data_AF-A0AA88WFA1-F1
#
_entry.id   AF-A0AA88WFA1-F1
#
_cell.length_a   1.000
_cell.length_b   1.000
_cell.length_c   1.000
_cell.angle_alpha   90.00
_cell.angle_beta   90.00
_cell.angle_gamma   90.00
#
_symmetry.space_group_name_H-M   'P 1'
#
loop_
_entity.id
_entity.type
_entity.pdbx_description
1 polymer ?
#
loop_
_entity_poly.entity_id
_entity_poly.type
_entity_poly.pdbx_seq_one_letter_code
_entity_poly.pdbx_strand_id
1 'polypeptide(L)'
;MRVAANEKAEAEKILQIKRAEGDAESKYLTGLGIARQRQAIVDGLRDSVLSLYTNVTETSSKDAMDMILDTRYFDTMREIGASSKSSSVFVPHGPGAVRDVASQIRDGLLQGSTAQL
;
A
#
# COMPACT_ATOMS: atom_id res chain seq x y z
N MET A 1 -27.32 38.41 -31.51
CA MET A 1 -26.48 37.19 -31.43
C MET A 1 -25.24 37.31 -30.53
N ARG A 2 -24.57 38.47 -30.39
CA ARG A 2 -23.39 38.62 -29.51
C ARG A 2 -23.67 38.45 -28.01
N VAL A 3 -24.85 38.88 -27.53
CA VAL A 3 -25.21 38.80 -26.11
C VAL A 3 -25.38 37.35 -25.65
N ALA A 4 -26.14 36.54 -26.40
CA ALA A 4 -26.32 35.12 -26.11
C ALA A 4 -25.01 34.30 -26.17
N ALA A 5 -24.08 34.68 -27.05
CA ALA A 5 -22.76 34.04 -27.11
C ALA A 5 -21.90 34.36 -25.88
N ASN A 6 -21.94 35.62 -25.40
CA ASN A 6 -21.22 36.03 -24.20
C ASN A 6 -21.80 35.38 -22.93
N GLU A 7 -23.13 35.35 -22.79
CA GLU A 7 -23.80 34.70 -21.65
C GLU A 7 -23.49 33.19 -21.60
N LYS A 8 -23.45 32.53 -22.76
CA LYS A 8 -23.09 31.11 -22.83
C LYS A 8 -21.62 30.87 -22.43
N ALA A 9 -20.70 31.72 -22.88
CA ALA A 9 -19.28 31.63 -22.51
C ALA A 9 -19.07 31.88 -21.00
N GLU A 10 -19.82 32.82 -20.41
CA GLU A 10 -19.76 33.11 -18.99
C GLU A 10 -20.34 31.96 -18.15
N ALA A 11 -21.44 31.35 -18.59
CA ALA A 11 -22.00 30.16 -17.96
C ALA A 11 -21.03 28.97 -17.99
N GLU A 12 -20.35 28.73 -19.12
CA GLU A 12 -19.34 27.67 -19.26
C GLU A 12 -18.14 27.91 -18.33
N LYS A 13 -17.68 29.17 -18.21
CA LYS A 13 -16.63 29.55 -17.26
C LYS A 13 -17.03 29.26 -15.82
N ILE A 14 -18.25 29.65 -15.42
CA ILE A 14 -18.74 29.41 -14.05
C ILE A 14 -18.84 27.90 -13.77
N LEU A 15 -19.35 27.11 -14.73
CA LEU A 15 -19.41 25.65 -14.63
C LEU A 15 -18.03 25.02 -14.44
N GLN A 16 -17.03 25.51 -15.17
CA GLN A 16 -15.67 24.98 -15.09
C GLN A 16 -15.01 25.33 -13.75
N ILE A 17 -15.18 26.56 -13.25
CA ILE A 17 -14.67 26.98 -11.93
C ILE A 17 -15.34 26.16 -10.83
N LYS A 18 -16.68 26.00 -10.87
CA LYS A 18 -17.41 25.24 -9.85
C LYS A 18 -17.02 23.76 -9.81
N ARG A 19 -16.74 23.16 -10.98
CA ARG A 19 -16.18 21.80 -11.03
C ARG A 19 -14.79 21.73 -10.41
N ALA A 20 -13.92 22.68 -10.74
CA ALA A 20 -12.56 22.72 -10.18
C ALA A 20 -12.57 22.94 -8.65
N GLU A 21 -13.45 23.79 -8.14
CA GLU A 21 -13.66 23.99 -6.70
C GLU A 21 -14.12 22.70 -6.02
N GLY A 22 -15.13 22.01 -6.59
CA GLY A 22 -15.61 20.74 -6.06
C GLY A 22 -14.55 19.64 -6.06
N ASP A 23 -13.74 19.55 -7.11
CA ASP A 23 -12.62 18.59 -7.19
C ASP A 23 -11.53 18.88 -6.15
N ALA A 24 -11.24 20.16 -5.91
CA ALA A 24 -10.28 20.58 -4.89
C ALA A 24 -10.78 20.26 -3.47
N GLU A 25 -12.05 20.57 -3.18
CA GLU A 25 -12.67 20.30 -1.90
C GLU A 25 -12.78 18.80 -1.61
N SER A 26 -13.15 18.00 -2.62
CA SER A 26 -13.18 16.53 -2.52
C SER A 26 -11.81 15.94 -2.15
N LYS A 27 -10.74 16.41 -2.81
CA LYS A 27 -9.37 15.99 -2.51
C LYS A 27 -8.94 16.41 -1.10
N TYR A 28 -9.30 17.62 -0.69
CA TYR A 28 -9.02 18.12 0.66
C TYR A 28 -9.71 17.27 1.74
N LEU A 29 -11.01 17.00 1.59
CA LEU A 29 -11.78 16.18 2.53
C LEU A 29 -11.25 14.73 2.58
N THR A 30 -10.86 14.17 1.43
CA THR A 30 -10.22 12.85 1.36
C THR A 30 -8.90 12.83 2.13
N GLY A 31 -8.03 13.82 1.92
CA GLY A 31 -6.77 13.95 2.64
C GLY A 31 -6.97 14.10 4.15
N LEU A 32 -7.96 14.90 4.56
CA LEU A 32 -8.34 15.08 5.96
C LEU A 32 -8.84 13.77 6.58
N GLY A 33 -9.66 13.01 5.85
CA GLY A 33 -10.14 11.69 6.28
C GLY A 33 -8.99 10.72 6.53
N ILE A 34 -8.03 10.64 5.59
CA ILE A 34 -6.84 9.79 5.74
C ILE A 34 -5.99 10.23 6.94
N ALA A 35 -5.79 11.53 7.14
CA ALA A 35 -5.02 12.04 8.28
C ALA A 35 -5.70 11.68 9.61
N ARG A 36 -7.03 11.84 9.71
CA ARG A 36 -7.80 11.44 10.91
C ARG A 36 -7.76 9.93 11.14
N GLN A 37 -7.88 9.12 10.09
CA GLN A 37 -7.76 7.68 10.19
C GLN A 37 -6.36 7.28 10.70
N ARG A 38 -5.29 7.90 10.18
CA ARG A 38 -3.92 7.65 10.65
C ARG A 38 -3.75 8.03 12.13
N GLN A 39 -4.31 9.16 12.54
CA GLN A 39 -4.29 9.57 13.95
C GLN A 39 -4.98 8.53 14.84
N ALA A 40 -6.19 8.09 14.47
CA ALA A 40 -6.93 7.07 15.22
C ALA A 40 -6.18 5.73 15.31
N ILE A 41 -5.45 5.33 14.26
CA ILE A 41 -4.59 4.14 14.28
C ILE A 41 -3.46 4.29 15.28
N VAL A 42 -2.76 5.43 15.29
CA VAL A 42 -1.65 5.69 16.21
C VAL A 42 -2.13 5.72 17.66
N ASP A 43 -3.27 6.38 17.90
CA ASP A 43 -3.87 6.46 19.24
C ASP A 43 -4.30 5.06 19.72
N GLY A 44 -4.97 4.27 18.88
CA GLY A 44 -5.34 2.88 19.21
C GLY A 44 -4.14 1.96 19.44
N LEU A 45 -3.04 2.15 18.71
CA LEU A 45 -1.81 1.40 18.94
C LEU A 45 -1.15 1.77 20.27
N ARG A 46 -1.12 3.06 20.61
CA ARG A 46 -0.63 3.55 21.90
C ARG A 46 -1.41 2.94 23.07
N ASP A 47 -2.73 2.93 22.97
CA ASP A 47 -3.61 2.34 23.99
C ASP A 47 -3.40 0.83 24.11
N SER A 48 -3.25 0.14 22.97
CA SER A 48 -2.93 -1.29 22.93
C SER A 48 -1.61 -1.60 23.62
N VAL A 49 -0.57 -0.80 23.37
CA VAL A 49 0.75 -0.95 24.00
C VAL A 49 0.67 -0.69 25.51
N LEU A 50 -0.03 0.35 25.95
CA LEU A 50 -0.22 0.64 27.37
C LEU A 50 -0.98 -0.49 28.09
N SER A 51 -2.02 -1.04 27.45
CA SER A 51 -2.78 -2.18 27.96
C SER A 51 -1.90 -3.43 28.12
N LEU A 52 -1.00 -3.69 27.18
CA LEU A 52 -0.04 -4.80 27.27
C LEU A 52 0.90 -4.65 28.47
N TYR A 53 1.47 -3.45 28.70
CA TYR A 53 2.32 -3.19 29.86
C TYR A 53 1.59 -3.33 31.20
N THR A 54 0.30 -3.02 31.24
CA THR A 54 -0.47 -3.03 32.48
C THR A 54 -0.93 -4.46 32.86
N ASN A 55 -1.14 -5.31 31.86
CA ASN A 55 -1.74 -6.64 32.05
C ASN A 55 -0.74 -7.81 31.93
N VAL A 56 0.50 -7.56 31.47
CA VAL A 56 1.45 -8.64 31.19
C VAL A 56 2.79 -8.36 31.87
N THR A 57 2.92 -8.83 33.11
CA THR A 57 4.13 -8.67 33.93
C THR A 57 5.31 -9.55 33.49
N GLU A 58 5.12 -10.48 32.54
CA GLU A 58 6.14 -11.47 32.15
C GLU A 58 6.29 -11.69 30.63
N THR A 59 5.87 -10.74 29.79
CA THR A 59 6.18 -10.80 28.35
C THR A 59 6.94 -9.54 27.96
N SER A 60 8.14 -9.74 27.43
CA SER A 60 8.96 -8.63 26.96
C SER A 60 8.21 -7.93 25.83
N SER A 61 8.22 -6.60 25.78
CA SER A 61 7.66 -5.83 24.66
C SER A 61 8.19 -6.30 23.30
N LYS A 62 9.34 -6.99 23.29
CA LYS A 62 9.89 -7.68 22.13
C LYS A 62 8.98 -8.80 21.61
N ASP A 63 8.46 -9.67 22.47
CA ASP A 63 7.67 -10.84 22.04
C ASP A 63 6.31 -10.40 21.48
N ALA A 64 5.72 -9.34 22.06
CA ALA A 64 4.52 -8.71 21.53
C ALA A 64 4.75 -8.08 20.14
N MET A 65 5.90 -7.44 19.93
CA MET A 65 6.27 -6.87 18.64
C MET A 65 6.55 -7.95 17.58
N ASP A 66 7.21 -9.04 17.97
CA ASP A 66 7.49 -10.17 17.09
C ASP A 66 6.16 -10.82 16.61
N MET A 67 5.18 -10.99 17.50
CA MET A 67 3.84 -11.49 17.13
C MET A 67 3.08 -10.55 16.16
N ILE A 68 3.19 -9.23 16.35
CA ILE A 68 2.59 -8.24 15.45
C ILE A 68 3.22 -8.32 14.05
N LEU A 69 4.54 -8.49 13.97
CA LEU A 69 5.27 -8.61 12.71
C LEU A 69 4.84 -9.88 11.95
N ASP A 70 4.72 -11.02 12.63
CA ASP A 70 4.24 -12.27 12.03
C ASP A 70 2.82 -12.11 11.49
N THR A 71 1.94 -11.46 12.25
CA THR A 71 0.55 -11.19 11.82
C THR A 71 0.53 -10.34 10.54
N ARG A 72 1.36 -9.28 10.48
CA ARG A 72 1.49 -8.44 9.28
C ARG A 72 2.07 -9.17 8.09
N TYR A 73 3.00 -10.10 8.31
CA TYR A 73 3.52 -10.96 7.27
C TYR A 73 2.41 -11.82 6.65
N PHE A 74 1.58 -12.48 7.48
CA PHE A 74 0.46 -13.29 6.98
C PHE A 74 -0.65 -12.47 6.31
N ASP A 75 -1.01 -11.31 6.86
CA ASP A 75 -1.98 -10.40 6.25
C ASP A 75 -1.51 -9.95 4.86
N THR A 76 -0.23 -9.59 4.75
CA THR A 76 0.37 -9.16 3.48
C THR A 76 0.38 -10.30 2.46
N MET A 77 0.74 -11.51 2.88
CA MET A 77 0.67 -12.70 2.01
C MET A 77 -0.77 -12.99 1.56
N ARG A 78 -1.74 -12.86 2.45
CA ARG A 78 -3.17 -13.03 2.12
C ARG A 78 -3.63 -11.98 1.11
N GLU A 79 -3.23 -10.72 1.27
CA GLU A 79 -3.58 -9.63 0.35
C GLU A 79 -2.94 -9.84 -1.04
N ILE A 80 -1.68 -10.27 -1.08
CA ILE A 80 -1.00 -10.68 -2.32
C ILE A 80 -1.74 -11.84 -3.00
N GLY A 81 -2.13 -12.87 -2.24
CA GLY A 81 -2.83 -14.05 -2.76
C GLY A 81 -4.28 -13.78 -3.19
N ALA A 82 -4.95 -12.82 -2.57
CA ALA A 82 -6.31 -12.41 -2.94
C ALA A 82 -6.35 -11.61 -4.26
N SER A 83 -5.24 -10.99 -4.66
CA SER A 83 -5.14 -10.32 -5.95
C SER A 83 -4.91 -11.34 -7.07
N SER A 84 -5.98 -11.71 -7.79
CA SER A 84 -5.99 -12.77 -8.82
C SER A 84 -5.04 -12.56 -10.03
N LYS A 85 -4.23 -11.49 -10.05
CA LYS A 85 -3.18 -11.22 -11.06
C LYS A 85 -1.81 -10.91 -10.46
N SER A 86 -1.62 -11.09 -9.15
CA SER A 86 -0.34 -10.81 -8.48
C SER A 86 0.63 -11.97 -8.68
N SER A 87 1.73 -11.77 -9.43
CA SER A 87 2.88 -12.66 -9.35
C SER A 87 3.84 -12.13 -8.28
N SER A 88 3.89 -12.81 -7.14
CA SER A 88 4.88 -12.53 -6.11
C SER A 88 6.09 -13.44 -6.32
N VAL A 89 7.23 -12.84 -6.64
CA VAL A 89 8.52 -13.55 -6.70
C VAL A 89 9.14 -13.47 -5.31
N PHE A 90 9.01 -14.54 -4.53
CA PHE A 90 9.77 -14.69 -3.30
C PHE A 90 11.24 -14.91 -3.68
N VAL A 91 12.08 -13.89 -3.47
CA VAL A 91 13.53 -14.06 -3.51
C VAL A 91 13.96 -14.54 -2.13
N PRO A 92 14.41 -15.80 -1.99
CA PRO A 92 14.90 -16.25 -0.71
C PRO A 92 16.10 -15.37 -0.31
N HIS A 93 16.10 -14.84 0.91
CA HIS A 93 17.15 -13.97 1.44
C HIS A 93 17.92 -14.72 2.55
N GLY A 94 18.42 -15.90 2.20
CA GLY A 94 19.43 -16.62 2.98
C GLY A 94 20.81 -16.49 2.33
N PRO A 95 21.92 -16.65 3.05
CA PRO A 95 23.27 -16.59 2.47
C PRO A 95 23.49 -17.56 1.29
N GLY A 96 22.74 -18.67 1.24
CA GLY A 96 22.75 -19.62 0.11
C GLY A 96 21.77 -19.30 -1.03
N ALA A 97 20.74 -18.51 -0.75
CA ALA A 97 19.64 -18.28 -1.67
C ALA A 97 20.04 -17.44 -2.90
N VAL A 98 20.97 -16.50 -2.73
CA VAL A 98 21.52 -15.71 -3.84
C VAL A 98 22.30 -16.61 -4.81
N ARG A 99 23.00 -17.63 -4.29
CA ARG A 99 23.73 -18.60 -5.11
C ARG A 99 22.78 -19.50 -5.91
N ASP A 100 21.69 -19.94 -5.29
CA ASP A 100 20.69 -20.81 -5.94
C ASP A 100 19.87 -20.06 -7.00
N VAL A 101 19.54 -18.78 -6.76
CA VAL A 101 18.90 -17.93 -7.78
C VAL A 101 19.84 -17.69 -8.96
N ALA A 102 21.13 -17.42 -8.68
CA ALA A 102 22.12 -17.24 -9.73
C ALA A 102 22.35 -18.51 -10.57
N SER A 103 22.34 -19.70 -9.96
CA SER A 103 22.44 -20.96 -10.70
C SER A 103 21.19 -21.23 -11.54
N GLN A 104 19.98 -21.03 -10.99
CA GLN A 104 18.74 -21.23 -11.74
C GLN A 104 18.62 -20.29 -12.95
N ILE A 105 19.02 -19.03 -12.82
CA ILE A 105 19.05 -18.08 -13.94
C ILE A 105 20.07 -18.51 -15.00
N ARG A 106 21.27 -18.92 -14.58
CA ARG A 106 22.32 -19.40 -15.49
C ARG A 106 21.86 -20.66 -16.25
N ASP A 107 21.27 -21.62 -15.56
CA ASP A 107 20.82 -22.88 -16.14
C ASP A 107 19.65 -22.65 -17.10
N GLY A 108 18.71 -21.77 -16.74
CA GLY A 108 17.60 -21.38 -17.62
C GLY A 108 18.06 -20.68 -18.91
N LEU A 109 19.07 -19.80 -18.82
CA LEU A 109 19.67 -19.13 -19.99
C LEU A 109 20.44 -20.11 -20.89
N LEU A 110 21.20 -21.05 -20.30
CA LEU A 110 21.93 -22.08 -21.05
C LEU A 110 20.97 -23.06 -21.73
N GLN A 111 19.91 -23.48 -21.05
CA GLN A 111 18.90 -24.37 -21.62
C GLN A 111 18.12 -23.70 -22.76
N GLY A 112 17.77 -22.41 -22.60
CA GLY A 112 17.16 -21.61 -23.66
C GLY A 112 18.06 -21.41 -24.87
N SER A 113 19.38 -21.31 -24.66
CA SER A 113 20.38 -21.25 -25.74
C SER A 113 20.52 -22.56 -26.50
N THR A 114 20.37 -23.71 -25.85
CA THR A 114 20.45 -25.03 -26.52
C THR A 114 19.18 -25.42 -27.28
N ALA A 115 18.03 -24.82 -26.95
CA ALA A 115 16.75 -25.08 -27.63
C ALA A 115 16.55 -24.30 -28.94
N GLN A 116 17.53 -23.46 -29.33
CA GLN A 116 17.51 -22.65 -30.56
C GLN A 116 18.40 -23.18 -31.70
N LEU A 117 18.90 -24.43 -31.59
CA LEU A 117 19.53 -25.18 -32.68
C LEU A 117 18.66 -26.37 -33.08
#